data_AF-A0AAI8TS36-F1
#
_entry.id   AF-A0AAI8TS36-F1
#
_cell.length_a   1.000
_cell.length_b   1.000
_cell.length_c   1.000
_cell.angle_alpha   90.00
_cell.angle_beta   90.00
_cell.angle_gamma   90.00
#
_symmetry.space_group_name_H-M   'P 1'
#
loop_
_entity.id
_entity.type
_entity.pdbx_description
1 polymer ?
#
loop_
_entity_poly.entity_id
_entity_poly.type
_entity_poly.pdbx_seq_one_letter_code
_entity_poly.pdbx_strand_id
1 'polypeptide(L)'
;MQSWGPFGPPPKSWGNDPFSAGADPFGAPQPGKAKPQDPWASVPDPWAPVPGAPSVGPAPMRGGVGKGWFGRQPPAHGAAQQDPWGSYTAPPRVDPWGDPQPVPPAQRPGYVDPWGGPPVGPTPLAVPKRSALPAVLMGAAGIVVVLVLVAAGVFVVFKQQGESSASGPVSPTSEMPATDQPTFTPSPRTRTTSTSPTPTTLPIPTGPAALGQNRLYANFDAGLPKQPCSPAGWPSDAGSALAFYEGVMPCLEAAWKPVLTGADMGFHGATVLVPTGTVVSNPCGTETVGPGDTPAFYCSTNETLYMPLAGMPAERFGDKAIIYLSMFAHEFGHHVQSLTGTLAEEGQQSRAAGTESAAGLELSRRLELQAQCFSGMFVGSIVDSGGRFTGADYQIALDDNSNRGDWNPNAPRDHGSVAHSGAWWDQGYRENKVGQCNTWLSPPEDVS
;
A
#
# COMPACT_ATOMS: atom_id res chain seq x y z
N MET A 1 9.08 -36.28 -52.47
CA MET A 1 8.17 -35.19 -52.05
C MET A 1 8.14 -35.23 -50.53
N GLN A 2 8.84 -34.29 -49.90
CA GLN A 2 9.23 -34.30 -48.47
C GLN A 2 8.30 -33.38 -47.67
N SER A 3 7.77 -33.89 -46.56
CA SER A 3 7.02 -33.16 -45.54
C SER A 3 7.97 -32.69 -44.43
N TRP A 4 8.04 -31.38 -44.19
CA TRP A 4 8.76 -30.78 -43.07
C TRP A 4 7.75 -30.39 -41.98
N GLY A 5 7.86 -31.00 -40.79
CA GLY A 5 7.21 -30.54 -39.57
C GLY A 5 8.07 -29.47 -38.88
N PRO A 6 7.48 -28.50 -38.16
CA PRO A 6 8.24 -27.56 -37.36
C PRO A 6 8.72 -28.27 -36.08
N PHE A 7 9.77 -27.75 -35.45
CA PHE A 7 10.44 -28.26 -34.24
C PHE A 7 11.58 -29.26 -34.51
N GLY A 8 12.79 -28.70 -34.65
CA GLY A 8 14.06 -29.43 -34.57
C GLY A 8 14.41 -29.84 -33.13
N PRO A 9 15.45 -30.67 -32.95
CA PRO A 9 15.86 -31.17 -31.63
C PRO A 9 16.43 -30.06 -30.75
N PRO A 10 16.24 -30.13 -29.41
CA PRO A 10 16.71 -29.10 -28.49
C PRO A 10 18.25 -29.08 -28.38
N PRO A 11 18.88 -27.90 -28.25
CA PRO A 11 20.30 -27.80 -27.96
C PRO A 11 20.62 -28.18 -26.51
N LYS A 12 21.84 -28.67 -26.32
CA LYS A 12 22.42 -29.22 -25.09
C LYS A 12 22.53 -28.19 -23.96
N SER A 13 22.34 -28.72 -22.75
CA SER A 13 22.52 -28.12 -21.42
C SER A 13 23.75 -27.22 -21.26
N TRP A 14 23.51 -26.03 -20.70
CA TRP A 14 24.48 -25.29 -19.90
C TRP A 14 23.95 -25.25 -18.46
N GLY A 15 24.72 -25.80 -17.54
CA GLY A 15 24.44 -25.79 -16.11
C GLY A 15 24.70 -24.41 -15.52
N ASN A 16 23.75 -23.96 -14.69
CA ASN A 16 23.90 -23.15 -13.47
C ASN A 16 22.56 -22.44 -13.22
N ASP A 17 21.62 -23.15 -12.61
CA ASP A 17 20.44 -22.57 -11.96
C ASP A 17 20.75 -22.40 -10.47
N PRO A 18 20.86 -21.17 -9.93
CA PRO A 18 21.16 -20.96 -8.52
C PRO A 18 19.92 -20.86 -7.61
N PHE A 19 18.69 -21.10 -8.08
CA PHE A 19 17.49 -20.90 -7.24
C PHE A 19 16.71 -22.16 -6.87
N SER A 20 17.28 -23.33 -7.15
CA SER A 20 16.79 -24.60 -6.60
C SER A 20 17.38 -24.87 -5.20
N ALA A 21 17.05 -24.04 -4.21
CA ALA A 21 17.18 -24.38 -2.78
C ALA A 21 16.29 -23.48 -1.93
N GLY A 22 15.23 -24.04 -1.36
CA GLY A 22 14.45 -23.39 -0.30
C GLY A 22 15.36 -23.10 0.89
N ALA A 23 15.47 -21.84 1.26
CA ALA A 23 16.14 -21.38 2.47
C ALA A 23 15.24 -20.37 3.20
N ASP A 24 15.03 -20.66 4.47
CA ASP A 24 14.37 -19.85 5.50
C ASP A 24 15.06 -18.48 5.65
N PRO A 25 14.34 -17.34 5.55
CA PRO A 25 14.93 -16.02 5.64
C PRO A 25 15.36 -15.60 7.07
N PHE A 26 15.18 -16.43 8.10
CA PHE A 26 15.48 -16.06 9.50
C PHE A 26 16.51 -16.95 10.23
N GLY A 27 17.35 -17.69 9.51
CA GLY A 27 18.44 -18.47 10.13
C GLY A 27 19.59 -17.61 10.68
N ALA A 28 19.93 -17.78 11.95
CA ALA A 28 21.08 -17.12 12.59
C ALA A 28 22.42 -17.40 11.86
N PRO A 29 23.38 -16.45 11.84
CA PRO A 29 24.59 -16.59 11.04
C PRO A 29 25.50 -17.72 11.56
N GLN A 30 25.90 -18.63 10.67
CA GLN A 30 26.96 -19.59 10.90
C GLN A 30 28.33 -18.88 10.82
N PRO A 31 29.22 -18.99 11.82
CA PRO A 31 30.55 -18.39 11.75
C PRO A 31 31.44 -19.16 10.76
N GLY A 32 32.04 -18.47 9.78
CA GLY A 32 33.11 -19.02 8.95
C GLY A 32 32.86 -19.12 7.44
N LYS A 33 31.78 -18.55 6.90
CA LYS A 33 31.60 -18.42 5.43
C LYS A 33 31.73 -16.95 5.00
N ALA A 34 32.57 -16.72 3.99
CA ALA A 34 32.75 -15.40 3.38
C ALA A 34 31.41 -14.86 2.85
N LYS A 35 31.16 -13.56 3.04
CA LYS A 35 29.97 -12.87 2.51
C LYS A 35 29.90 -13.05 0.99
N PRO A 36 28.71 -13.29 0.41
CA PRO A 36 28.52 -13.17 -1.03
C PRO A 36 28.92 -11.76 -1.46
N GLN A 37 29.74 -11.66 -2.51
CA GLN A 37 30.09 -10.37 -3.10
C GLN A 37 28.83 -9.75 -3.70
N ASP A 38 28.61 -8.47 -3.39
CA ASP A 38 27.57 -7.67 -4.01
C ASP A 38 27.81 -7.62 -5.53
N PRO A 39 26.87 -8.13 -6.37
CA PRO A 39 27.02 -8.13 -7.82
C PRO A 39 27.02 -6.72 -8.43
N TRP A 40 26.77 -5.67 -7.63
CA TRP A 40 26.74 -4.27 -8.08
C TRP A 40 27.94 -3.43 -7.60
N ALA A 41 28.90 -4.02 -6.89
CA ALA A 41 30.09 -3.31 -6.39
C ALA A 41 31.04 -2.77 -7.49
N SER A 42 30.77 -3.08 -8.77
CA SER A 42 31.59 -2.70 -9.92
C SER A 42 30.88 -1.80 -10.94
N VAL A 43 29.69 -1.26 -10.64
CA VAL A 43 29.04 -0.25 -11.49
C VAL A 43 29.55 1.14 -11.13
N PRO A 44 30.09 1.93 -12.08
CA PRO A 44 30.52 3.30 -11.80
C PRO A 44 29.33 4.18 -11.38
N ASP A 45 29.52 4.98 -10.34
CA ASP A 45 28.57 6.01 -9.91
C ASP A 45 28.32 7.01 -11.05
N PRO A 46 27.09 7.14 -11.59
CA PRO A 46 26.77 8.06 -12.67
C PRO A 46 26.90 9.54 -12.29
N TRP A 47 27.18 9.85 -11.01
CA TRP A 47 27.34 11.21 -10.50
C TRP A 47 28.72 11.49 -9.87
N ALA A 48 29.72 10.63 -10.10
CA ALA A 48 31.08 10.89 -9.64
C ALA A 48 31.64 12.19 -10.27
N PRO A 49 32.25 13.11 -9.48
CA PRO A 49 32.82 14.35 -10.00
C PRO A 49 33.94 14.07 -11.01
N VAL A 50 33.92 14.76 -12.16
CA VAL A 50 34.97 14.68 -13.18
C VAL A 50 36.27 15.30 -12.63
N PRO A 51 37.41 14.57 -12.61
CA PRO A 51 38.68 15.15 -12.16
C PRO A 51 39.14 16.26 -13.12
N GLY A 52 39.27 17.49 -12.63
CA GLY A 52 39.88 18.62 -13.38
C GLY A 52 39.03 19.88 -13.57
N ALA A 53 37.83 19.96 -12.98
CA ALA A 53 37.05 21.21 -13.00
C ALA A 53 37.62 22.25 -12.00
N PRO A 54 37.79 23.54 -12.38
CA PRO A 54 38.27 24.57 -11.45
C PRO A 54 37.26 24.85 -10.33
N SER A 55 37.75 24.98 -9.10
CA SER A 55 36.97 25.38 -7.94
C SER A 55 36.43 26.80 -8.10
N VAL A 56 35.11 26.94 -8.23
CA VAL A 56 34.44 28.24 -8.15
C VAL A 56 34.24 28.56 -6.66
N GLY A 57 34.87 29.63 -6.19
CA GLY A 57 34.80 30.06 -4.79
C GLY A 57 33.38 30.45 -4.35
N PRO A 58 33.13 30.52 -3.03
CA PRO A 58 31.79 30.78 -2.51
C PRO A 58 31.28 32.17 -2.91
N ALA A 59 30.03 32.22 -3.36
CA ALA A 59 29.32 33.46 -3.67
C ALA A 59 29.10 34.32 -2.41
N PRO A 60 29.09 35.66 -2.53
CA PRO A 60 29.05 36.57 -1.39
C PRO A 60 27.67 36.65 -0.75
N MET A 61 27.64 36.67 0.59
CA MET A 61 26.46 37.05 1.37
C MET A 61 26.14 38.54 1.18
N ARG A 62 24.95 38.83 0.66
CA ARG A 62 24.19 40.09 0.84
C ARG A 62 22.89 39.68 1.51
N GLY A 63 22.42 40.25 2.61
CA GLY A 63 22.41 41.65 3.03
C GLY A 63 20.93 42.03 3.21
N GLY A 64 20.45 42.12 4.46
CA GLY A 64 19.02 42.03 4.79
C GLY A 64 18.17 43.30 4.78
N VAL A 65 16.92 43.15 5.24
CA VAL A 65 15.96 44.17 5.76
C VAL A 65 14.79 43.38 6.40
N GLY A 66 14.22 43.66 7.58
CA GLY A 66 14.40 44.68 8.63
C GLY A 66 13.97 44.10 10.01
N LYS A 67 14.58 44.53 11.13
CA LYS A 67 14.08 45.53 12.12
C LYS A 67 12.64 45.29 12.59
N GLY A 68 12.27 45.18 13.86
CA GLY A 68 12.88 45.30 15.19
C GLY A 68 11.81 44.83 16.21
N TRP A 69 12.12 44.46 17.46
CA TRP A 69 12.05 45.36 18.62
C TRP A 69 12.37 44.58 19.92
N PHE A 70 13.13 45.25 20.82
CA PHE A 70 13.48 44.95 22.24
C PHE A 70 14.28 43.65 22.53
N GLY A 71 15.47 43.62 23.13
CA GLY A 71 16.28 44.62 23.83
C GLY A 71 16.32 44.38 25.35
N ARG A 72 17.27 43.55 25.83
CA ARG A 72 18.18 43.77 27.00
C ARG A 72 18.56 42.48 27.76
N GLN A 73 19.87 42.28 27.90
CA GLN A 73 20.58 41.60 29.01
C GLN A 73 21.98 42.25 29.09
N PRO A 74 22.79 42.06 30.15
CA PRO A 74 22.50 41.86 31.58
C PRO A 74 23.33 42.89 32.43
N PRO A 75 23.53 42.66 33.74
CA PRO A 75 24.91 42.41 34.13
C PRO A 75 25.10 41.30 35.18
N ALA A 76 26.34 40.79 35.19
CA ALA A 76 26.91 39.78 36.07
C ALA A 76 27.40 40.37 37.41
N HIS A 77 27.31 39.59 38.48
CA HIS A 77 28.17 39.42 39.67
C HIS A 77 27.43 38.35 40.52
N GLY A 78 27.93 37.19 40.96
CA GLY A 78 29.23 36.84 41.51
C GLY A 78 29.03 36.52 43.01
N ALA A 79 28.93 35.24 43.39
CA ALA A 79 29.34 34.71 44.71
C ALA A 79 28.93 33.23 44.87
N ALA A 80 29.80 32.49 45.55
CA ALA A 80 29.83 31.05 45.75
C ALA A 80 28.98 30.55 46.94
N GLN A 81 28.44 29.34 46.83
CA GLN A 81 28.08 28.40 47.91
C GLN A 81 27.83 27.03 47.24
N GLN A 82 28.80 26.12 47.24
CA GLN A 82 28.97 25.01 48.19
C GLN A 82 27.78 24.03 48.24
N ASP A 83 27.84 23.00 47.39
CA ASP A 83 27.13 21.73 47.54
C ASP A 83 27.91 20.79 48.49
N PRO A 84 27.26 20.14 49.46
CA PRO A 84 27.78 18.95 50.11
C PRO A 84 27.06 17.68 49.58
N TRP A 85 27.77 16.55 49.62
CA TRP A 85 27.37 15.18 49.23
C TRP A 85 27.46 14.89 47.72
N GLY A 86 28.25 13.96 47.20
CA GLY A 86 29.09 12.93 47.78
C GLY A 86 29.31 11.82 46.74
N SER A 87 30.59 11.53 46.46
CA SER A 87 31.14 10.30 45.85
C SER A 87 30.68 9.85 44.46
N TYR A 88 31.42 10.29 43.43
CA TYR A 88 31.68 9.49 42.24
C TYR A 88 32.93 8.61 42.47
N THR A 89 32.76 7.30 42.38
CA THR A 89 33.84 6.32 42.29
C THR A 89 34.32 6.22 40.83
N ALA A 90 35.62 6.38 40.61
CA ALA A 90 36.25 6.20 39.31
C ALA A 90 36.29 4.70 38.92
N PRO A 91 36.14 4.34 37.64
CA PRO A 91 36.35 2.97 37.19
C PRO A 91 37.85 2.61 37.16
N PRO A 92 38.23 1.35 37.44
CA PRO A 92 39.62 0.93 37.44
C PRO A 92 40.20 0.84 36.02
N ARG A 93 41.49 1.16 35.90
CA ARG A 93 42.31 0.92 34.71
C ARG A 93 42.42 -0.58 34.47
N VAL A 94 42.21 -1.00 33.22
CA VAL A 94 42.42 -2.38 32.77
C VAL A 94 43.81 -2.43 32.11
N ASP A 95 44.68 -3.28 32.64
CA ASP A 95 45.96 -3.63 32.01
C ASP A 95 45.69 -4.44 30.74
N PRO A 96 46.26 -4.07 29.57
CA PRO A 96 46.27 -4.95 28.41
C PRO A 96 47.34 -6.03 28.66
N TRP A 97 47.12 -7.25 28.17
CA TRP A 97 47.99 -8.44 28.30
C TRP A 97 47.70 -9.36 29.51
N GLY A 98 46.56 -10.05 29.45
CA GLY A 98 46.29 -11.28 30.21
C GLY A 98 45.37 -12.21 29.43
N ASP A 99 45.81 -13.45 29.19
CA ASP A 99 45.07 -14.46 28.43
C ASP A 99 43.76 -14.90 29.13
N PRO A 100 42.64 -15.06 28.39
CA PRO A 100 41.37 -15.45 29.00
C PRO A 100 41.30 -16.93 29.37
N GLN A 101 41.02 -17.23 30.64
CA GLN A 101 40.65 -18.55 31.13
C GLN A 101 39.18 -18.87 30.80
N PRO A 102 38.82 -20.13 30.45
CA PRO A 102 37.45 -20.49 30.07
C PRO A 102 36.53 -20.58 31.28
N VAL A 103 35.43 -19.82 31.23
CA VAL A 103 34.33 -19.86 32.21
C VAL A 103 33.32 -20.95 31.78
N PRO A 104 32.84 -21.82 32.68
CA PRO A 104 31.81 -22.81 32.34
C PRO A 104 30.47 -22.13 31.99
N PRO A 105 29.66 -22.68 31.06
CA PRO A 105 28.39 -22.06 30.69
C PRO A 105 27.38 -22.14 31.85
N ALA A 106 26.88 -20.98 32.25
CA ALA A 106 25.76 -20.84 33.17
C ALA A 106 24.49 -21.44 32.56
N GLN A 107 23.83 -22.34 33.30
CA GLN A 107 22.54 -22.90 32.97
C GLN A 107 21.47 -21.80 32.99
N ARG A 108 20.73 -21.63 31.90
CA ARG A 108 19.59 -20.71 31.82
C ARG A 108 18.38 -21.30 32.58
N PRO A 109 17.68 -20.55 33.43
CA PRO A 109 16.34 -20.93 33.89
C PRO A 109 15.37 -20.97 32.69
N GLY A 110 14.55 -22.02 32.64
CA GLY A 110 13.60 -22.25 31.56
C GLY A 110 12.61 -21.10 31.37
N TYR A 111 12.44 -20.71 30.11
CA TYR A 111 11.38 -19.81 29.66
C TYR A 111 10.04 -20.55 29.74
N VAL A 112 9.09 -20.00 30.48
CA VAL A 112 7.70 -20.47 30.57
C VAL A 112 6.86 -19.56 29.69
N ASP A 113 6.25 -20.11 28.65
CA ASP A 113 5.30 -19.41 27.77
C ASP A 113 4.04 -19.02 28.58
N PRO A 114 3.64 -17.73 28.63
CA PRO A 114 2.46 -17.30 29.37
C PRO A 114 1.13 -17.73 28.72
N TRP A 115 1.13 -18.31 27.52
CA TRP A 115 -0.08 -18.63 26.76
C TRP A 115 -0.22 -20.12 26.41
N GLY A 116 -0.03 -21.01 27.39
CA GLY A 116 -0.80 -22.26 27.52
C GLY A 116 -0.89 -23.22 26.32
N GLY A 117 0.07 -23.24 25.40
CA GLY A 117 0.08 -24.19 24.29
C GLY A 117 0.48 -25.61 24.74
N PRO A 118 -0.15 -26.68 24.24
CA PRO A 118 0.26 -28.05 24.56
C PRO A 118 1.63 -28.39 23.93
N PRO A 119 2.45 -29.25 24.57
CA PRO A 119 3.80 -29.55 24.10
C PRO A 119 3.78 -30.28 22.75
N VAL A 120 4.53 -29.75 21.79
CA VAL A 120 4.74 -30.33 20.47
C VAL A 120 5.69 -31.52 20.61
N GLY A 121 5.17 -32.73 20.39
CA GLY A 121 5.99 -33.95 20.31
C GLY A 121 6.84 -34.00 19.03
N PRO A 122 7.89 -34.84 18.98
CA PRO A 122 8.77 -34.94 17.82
C PRO A 122 8.02 -35.47 16.59
N THR A 123 8.25 -34.82 15.45
CA THR A 123 7.71 -35.17 14.14
C THR A 123 8.19 -36.54 13.67
N PRO A 124 7.33 -37.41 13.12
CA PRO A 124 7.77 -38.68 12.54
C PRO A 124 8.52 -38.49 11.23
N LEU A 125 9.54 -39.32 11.02
CA LEU A 125 10.37 -39.35 9.81
C LEU A 125 9.54 -39.59 8.55
N ALA A 126 9.89 -38.86 7.48
CA ALA A 126 9.23 -38.94 6.18
C ALA A 126 9.36 -40.33 5.54
N VAL A 127 8.22 -40.91 5.14
CA VAL A 127 8.14 -42.14 4.34
C VAL A 127 8.33 -41.81 2.86
N PRO A 128 9.17 -42.55 2.10
CA PRO A 128 9.40 -42.26 0.68
C PRO A 128 8.13 -42.52 -0.17
N LYS A 129 7.76 -41.52 -0.99
CA LYS A 129 6.64 -41.58 -1.95
C LYS A 129 6.92 -42.59 -3.06
N ARG A 130 6.00 -43.54 -3.25
CA ARG A 130 5.97 -44.46 -4.41
C ARG A 130 5.31 -43.76 -5.61
N SER A 131 5.88 -43.91 -6.79
CA SER A 131 5.41 -43.23 -8.02
C SER A 131 4.08 -43.80 -8.53
N ALA A 132 3.08 -42.91 -8.72
CA ALA A 132 1.73 -43.24 -9.17
C ALA A 132 1.57 -43.22 -10.71
N LEU A 133 2.58 -43.69 -11.44
CA LEU A 133 2.57 -43.73 -12.90
C LEU A 133 1.49 -44.64 -13.54
N PRO A 134 1.02 -45.74 -12.92
CA PRO A 134 -0.03 -46.57 -13.52
C PRO A 134 -1.46 -45.97 -13.44
N ALA A 135 -1.70 -45.04 -12.49
CA ALA A 135 -3.05 -44.53 -12.23
C ALA A 135 -3.48 -43.41 -13.20
N VAL A 136 -2.53 -42.66 -13.75
CA VAL A 136 -2.81 -41.52 -14.64
C VAL A 136 -3.24 -41.97 -16.04
N LEU A 137 -2.75 -43.13 -16.53
CA LEU A 137 -3.10 -43.64 -17.86
C LEU A 137 -4.54 -44.18 -17.95
N MET A 138 -5.11 -44.68 -16.84
CA MET A 138 -6.49 -45.16 -16.80
C MET A 138 -7.52 -44.02 -16.75
N GLY A 139 -7.17 -42.87 -16.13
CA GLY A 139 -8.05 -41.70 -16.05
C GLY A 139 -8.23 -40.99 -17.39
N ALA A 140 -7.19 -40.90 -18.22
CA ALA A 140 -7.24 -40.23 -19.51
C ALA A 140 -8.16 -40.96 -20.52
N ALA A 141 -8.19 -42.29 -20.50
CA ALA A 141 -9.06 -43.08 -21.38
C ALA A 141 -10.56 -42.89 -21.04
N GLY A 142 -10.89 -42.74 -19.75
CA GLY A 142 -12.27 -42.49 -19.31
C GLY A 142 -12.82 -41.14 -19.77
N ILE A 143 -11.99 -40.10 -19.76
CA ILE A 143 -12.40 -38.74 -20.16
C ILE A 143 -12.71 -38.68 -21.67
N VAL A 144 -11.93 -39.36 -22.50
CA VAL A 144 -12.16 -39.39 -23.96
C VAL A 144 -13.50 -40.07 -24.29
N VAL A 145 -13.85 -41.16 -23.61
CA VAL A 145 -15.13 -41.85 -23.83
C VAL A 145 -16.32 -40.97 -23.45
N VAL A 146 -16.24 -40.24 -22.31
CA VAL A 146 -17.29 -39.33 -21.88
C VAL A 146 -17.47 -38.17 -22.88
N LEU A 147 -16.38 -37.59 -23.37
CA LEU A 147 -16.45 -36.49 -24.35
C LEU A 147 -17.07 -36.93 -25.69
N VAL A 148 -16.77 -38.14 -26.15
CA VAL A 148 -17.39 -38.71 -27.38
C VAL A 148 -18.89 -38.94 -27.19
N LEU A 149 -19.32 -39.42 -26.01
CA LEU A 149 -20.74 -39.63 -25.72
C LEU A 149 -21.51 -38.30 -25.59
N VAL A 150 -20.91 -37.27 -25.00
CA VAL A 150 -21.52 -35.93 -24.92
C VAL A 150 -21.64 -35.30 -26.32
N ALA A 151 -20.60 -35.41 -27.15
CA ALA A 151 -20.65 -34.91 -28.53
C ALA A 151 -21.73 -35.61 -29.37
N ALA A 152 -21.89 -36.93 -29.21
CA ALA A 152 -22.95 -37.70 -29.87
C ALA A 152 -24.35 -37.28 -29.37
N GLY A 153 -24.51 -37.01 -28.08
CA GLY A 153 -25.78 -36.53 -27.51
C GLY A 153 -26.21 -35.15 -28.02
N VAL A 154 -25.27 -34.22 -28.15
CA VAL A 154 -25.56 -32.86 -28.66
C VAL A 154 -25.97 -32.89 -30.13
N PHE A 155 -25.39 -33.79 -30.95
CA PHE A 155 -25.73 -33.91 -32.36
C PHE A 155 -27.16 -34.43 -32.61
N VAL A 156 -27.73 -35.22 -31.68
CA VAL A 156 -29.11 -35.71 -31.77
C VAL A 156 -30.13 -34.61 -31.43
N VAL A 157 -29.80 -33.69 -30.52
CA VAL A 157 -30.69 -32.59 -30.12
C VAL A 157 -30.79 -31.50 -31.20
N PHE A 158 -29.72 -31.25 -31.97
CA PHE A 158 -29.73 -30.23 -33.03
C PHE A 158 -30.45 -30.64 -34.32
N LYS A 159 -30.87 -31.89 -34.47
CA LYS A 159 -31.59 -32.35 -35.68
C LYS A 159 -33.12 -32.24 -35.58
N GLN A 160 -33.66 -31.74 -34.47
CA GLN A 160 -35.10 -31.78 -34.19
C GLN A 160 -35.85 -30.45 -34.19
N GLN A 161 -35.23 -29.34 -34.62
CA GLN A 161 -35.97 -28.08 -34.84
C GLN A 161 -35.93 -27.67 -36.31
N GLY A 162 -36.81 -28.32 -37.07
CA GLY A 162 -37.25 -27.85 -38.37
C GLY A 162 -38.41 -26.86 -38.21
N GLU A 163 -38.26 -25.71 -38.87
CA GLU A 163 -39.31 -24.92 -39.52
C GLU A 163 -40.43 -24.34 -38.64
N SER A 164 -40.43 -23.01 -38.49
CA SER A 164 -41.65 -22.24 -38.38
C SER A 164 -41.49 -20.88 -39.08
N SER A 165 -42.46 -20.62 -39.95
CA SER A 165 -42.51 -19.59 -40.97
C SER A 165 -42.57 -18.17 -40.41
N ALA A 166 -41.78 -17.26 -40.99
CA ALA A 166 -41.92 -15.82 -40.80
C ALA A 166 -43.04 -15.26 -41.70
N SER A 167 -44.04 -14.61 -41.09
CA SER A 167 -45.00 -13.75 -41.79
C SER A 167 -44.64 -12.28 -41.53
N GLY A 168 -44.78 -11.46 -42.58
CA GLY A 168 -44.17 -10.14 -42.72
C GLY A 168 -44.74 -8.99 -41.85
N PRO A 169 -44.27 -7.75 -42.12
CA PRO A 169 -44.46 -6.61 -41.23
C PRO A 169 -45.75 -5.85 -41.54
N VAL A 170 -46.40 -5.33 -40.51
CA VAL A 170 -47.50 -4.37 -40.62
C VAL A 170 -47.26 -3.25 -39.63
N SER A 171 -47.01 -2.04 -40.14
CA SER A 171 -47.15 -0.78 -39.40
C SER A 171 -48.64 -0.45 -39.22
N PRO A 172 -49.00 0.28 -38.17
CA PRO A 172 -49.61 1.59 -38.46
C PRO A 172 -49.20 2.73 -37.52
N THR A 173 -49.00 3.88 -38.17
CA THR A 173 -49.53 5.22 -37.86
C THR A 173 -49.82 5.59 -36.40
N SER A 174 -49.03 6.54 -35.90
CA SER A 174 -49.26 7.26 -34.65
C SER A 174 -50.11 8.50 -34.92
N GLU A 175 -51.28 8.58 -34.30
CA GLU A 175 -52.16 9.75 -34.30
C GLU A 175 -52.27 10.24 -32.84
N MET A 176 -51.88 11.50 -32.59
CA MET A 176 -52.08 12.16 -31.31
C MET A 176 -53.57 12.48 -31.10
N PRO A 177 -54.05 12.45 -29.84
CA PRO A 177 -55.05 13.39 -29.41
C PRO A 177 -54.60 14.24 -28.22
N ALA A 178 -55.21 15.40 -28.18
CA ALA A 178 -54.95 16.53 -27.30
C ALA A 178 -55.37 16.28 -25.84
N THR A 179 -54.71 17.05 -24.98
CA THR A 179 -55.15 17.71 -23.75
C THR A 179 -56.50 17.29 -23.18
N ASP A 180 -56.47 16.67 -21.99
CA ASP A 180 -57.51 16.86 -20.99
C ASP A 180 -56.89 16.96 -19.60
N GLN A 181 -57.24 18.04 -18.90
CA GLN A 181 -56.72 18.45 -17.62
C GLN A 181 -57.74 18.07 -16.53
N PRO A 182 -57.43 17.17 -15.58
CA PRO A 182 -58.33 16.93 -14.46
C PRO A 182 -58.02 17.89 -13.30
N THR A 183 -59.02 18.68 -12.94
CA THR A 183 -59.07 19.42 -11.68
C THR A 183 -59.20 18.42 -10.52
N PHE A 184 -58.20 18.36 -9.62
CA PHE A 184 -58.30 17.60 -8.38
C PHE A 184 -58.34 18.54 -7.17
N THR A 185 -59.45 18.45 -6.44
CA THR A 185 -59.71 19.10 -5.15
C THR A 185 -58.84 18.46 -4.06
N PRO A 186 -58.22 19.22 -3.14
CA PRO A 186 -57.36 18.65 -2.11
C PRO A 186 -58.20 18.03 -0.98
N SER A 187 -57.98 16.74 -0.73
CA SER A 187 -58.44 16.05 0.49
C SER A 187 -57.34 16.13 1.56
N PRO A 188 -57.65 16.37 2.84
CA PRO A 188 -56.63 16.57 3.87
C PRO A 188 -55.98 15.23 4.22
N ARG A 189 -54.76 15.01 3.72
CA ARG A 189 -53.94 13.85 4.09
C ARG A 189 -53.31 14.11 5.46
N THR A 190 -53.72 13.31 6.45
CA THR A 190 -53.12 13.22 7.78
C THR A 190 -51.61 12.97 7.64
N ARG A 191 -50.81 13.92 8.13
CA ARG A 191 -49.35 13.84 8.13
C ARG A 191 -48.93 12.85 9.23
N THR A 192 -48.73 11.60 8.85
CA THR A 192 -47.96 10.66 9.68
C THR A 192 -46.51 11.12 9.65
N THR A 193 -46.04 11.71 10.75
CA THR A 193 -44.62 11.95 11.00
C THR A 193 -43.92 10.60 11.07
N SER A 194 -43.39 10.14 9.93
CA SER A 194 -42.39 9.08 9.89
C SER A 194 -41.11 9.67 10.47
N THR A 195 -40.85 9.40 11.74
CA THR A 195 -39.54 9.65 12.36
C THR A 195 -38.54 8.74 11.65
N SER A 196 -37.83 9.26 10.65
CA SER A 196 -36.65 8.56 10.13
C SER A 196 -35.68 8.37 11.29
N PRO A 197 -35.15 7.15 11.52
CA PRO A 197 -34.06 6.98 12.48
C PRO A 197 -32.90 7.83 12.01
N THR A 198 -32.42 8.73 12.87
CA THR A 198 -31.19 9.48 12.64
C THR A 198 -30.06 8.47 12.42
N PRO A 199 -29.31 8.51 11.32
CA PRO A 199 -28.15 7.65 11.13
C PRO A 199 -27.22 7.86 12.32
N THR A 200 -27.00 6.80 13.10
CA THR A 200 -26.22 6.83 14.35
C THR A 200 -24.75 6.65 13.99
N THR A 201 -24.20 7.56 13.20
CA THR A 201 -22.75 7.59 13.01
C THR A 201 -22.14 8.23 14.26
N LEU A 202 -21.32 7.47 14.99
CA LEU A 202 -20.59 8.02 16.13
C LEU A 202 -19.65 9.14 15.65
N PRO A 203 -19.33 10.13 16.51
CA PRO A 203 -18.39 11.19 16.19
C PRO A 203 -17.05 10.64 15.67
N ILE A 204 -16.37 11.45 14.85
CA ILE A 204 -14.98 11.18 14.46
C ILE A 204 -14.13 11.15 15.75
N PRO A 205 -13.38 10.07 16.01
CA PRO A 205 -12.61 9.95 17.25
C PRO A 205 -11.42 10.92 17.26
N THR A 206 -10.86 11.14 18.45
CA THR A 206 -9.64 11.93 18.69
C THR A 206 -8.75 11.23 19.71
N GLY A 207 -7.54 11.73 19.91
CA GLY A 207 -6.56 11.16 20.82
C GLY A 207 -6.17 9.72 20.46
N PRO A 208 -5.90 8.85 21.45
CA PRO A 208 -5.60 7.44 21.21
C PRO A 208 -6.66 6.69 20.40
N ALA A 209 -7.93 7.09 20.50
CA ALA A 209 -9.04 6.48 19.76
C ALA A 209 -9.07 6.86 18.28
N ALA A 210 -8.32 7.89 17.84
CA ALA A 210 -8.10 8.17 16.43
C ALA A 210 -6.87 7.43 15.87
N LEU A 211 -5.97 6.97 16.73
CA LEU A 211 -4.69 6.34 16.38
C LEU A 211 -4.75 4.82 16.66
N GLY A 212 -3.92 4.31 17.56
CA GLY A 212 -3.79 2.87 17.79
C GLY A 212 -5.03 2.18 18.34
N GLN A 213 -5.94 2.90 19.01
CA GLN A 213 -7.21 2.37 19.55
C GLN A 213 -8.39 2.64 18.63
N ASN A 214 -8.13 2.97 17.36
CA ASN A 214 -9.18 3.30 16.42
C ASN A 214 -10.14 2.13 16.22
N ARG A 215 -11.45 2.41 16.28
CA ARG A 215 -12.53 1.44 16.06
C ARG A 215 -12.50 0.79 14.68
N LEU A 216 -11.76 1.36 13.72
CA LEU A 216 -11.42 0.68 12.47
C LEU A 216 -10.82 -0.71 12.72
N TYR A 217 -10.05 -0.86 13.81
CA TYR A 217 -9.41 -2.10 14.23
C TYR A 217 -10.24 -2.95 15.20
N ALA A 218 -11.48 -2.55 15.51
CA ALA A 218 -12.34 -3.31 16.42
C ALA A 218 -12.62 -4.72 15.90
N ASN A 219 -12.75 -4.87 14.58
CA ASN A 219 -12.60 -6.15 13.89
C ASN A 219 -11.22 -6.19 13.22
N PHE A 220 -10.24 -6.73 13.95
CA PHE A 220 -8.84 -6.79 13.50
C PHE A 220 -8.68 -7.48 12.13
N ASP A 221 -9.48 -8.52 11.87
CA ASP A 221 -9.46 -9.31 10.65
C ASP A 221 -10.35 -8.75 9.53
N ALA A 222 -10.98 -7.59 9.71
CA ALA A 222 -11.77 -6.97 8.63
C ALA A 222 -10.87 -6.65 7.44
N GLY A 223 -11.23 -7.17 6.28
CA GLY A 223 -10.50 -6.99 5.02
C GLY A 223 -11.37 -6.35 3.95
N LEU A 224 -10.74 -5.81 2.91
CA LEU A 224 -11.45 -5.32 1.74
C LEU A 224 -12.03 -6.51 0.96
N PRO A 225 -13.32 -6.48 0.58
CA PRO A 225 -13.93 -7.58 -0.17
C PRO A 225 -13.24 -7.76 -1.51
N LYS A 226 -13.02 -9.01 -1.94
CA LYS A 226 -12.53 -9.30 -3.29
C LYS A 226 -13.54 -8.81 -4.32
N GLN A 227 -13.09 -8.00 -5.28
CA GLN A 227 -13.98 -7.37 -6.27
C GLN A 227 -13.25 -7.05 -7.58
N PRO A 228 -13.90 -7.25 -8.74
CA PRO A 228 -13.33 -6.86 -10.02
C PRO A 228 -13.19 -5.34 -10.11
N CYS A 229 -12.03 -4.88 -10.58
CA CYS A 229 -11.81 -3.50 -10.98
C CYS A 229 -11.15 -3.46 -12.37
N SER A 230 -11.73 -2.69 -13.28
CA SER A 230 -11.35 -2.66 -14.70
C SER A 230 -11.37 -1.23 -15.27
N PRO A 231 -10.58 -0.29 -14.72
CA PRO A 231 -10.44 1.03 -15.31
C PRO A 231 -9.88 0.90 -16.73
N ALA A 232 -10.37 1.73 -17.65
CA ALA A 232 -9.93 1.74 -19.04
C ALA A 232 -8.59 2.48 -19.19
N GLY A 233 -7.72 2.01 -20.08
CA GLY A 233 -6.48 2.71 -20.44
C GLY A 233 -5.47 2.84 -19.29
N TRP A 234 -4.65 3.86 -19.35
CA TRP A 234 -3.69 4.23 -18.31
C TRP A 234 -3.49 5.75 -18.39
N PRO A 235 -2.96 6.41 -17.35
CA PRO A 235 -2.90 7.87 -17.30
C PRO A 235 -1.73 8.41 -18.14
N SER A 236 -1.89 8.46 -19.47
CA SER A 236 -0.85 8.91 -20.41
C SER A 236 -0.84 10.42 -20.67
N ASP A 237 -1.95 11.09 -20.38
CA ASP A 237 -2.19 12.51 -20.55
C ASP A 237 -3.31 12.96 -19.59
N ALA A 238 -3.63 14.25 -19.55
CA ALA A 238 -4.60 14.79 -18.59
C ALA A 238 -5.99 14.12 -18.70
N GLY A 239 -6.47 13.91 -19.93
CA GLY A 239 -7.80 13.38 -20.18
C GLY A 239 -7.88 11.90 -19.85
N SER A 240 -6.91 11.11 -20.33
CA SER A 240 -6.83 9.69 -19.99
C SER A 240 -6.57 9.45 -18.50
N ALA A 241 -5.79 10.31 -17.84
CA ALA A 241 -5.58 10.24 -16.40
C ALA A 241 -6.85 10.48 -15.60
N LEU A 242 -7.61 11.53 -15.92
CA LEU A 242 -8.87 11.80 -15.23
C LEU A 242 -9.84 10.62 -15.43
N ALA A 243 -10.02 10.16 -16.67
CA ALA A 243 -10.90 9.02 -16.96
C ALA A 243 -10.44 7.73 -16.26
N PHE A 244 -9.13 7.49 -16.16
CA PHE A 244 -8.57 6.35 -15.44
C PHE A 244 -8.93 6.42 -13.95
N TYR A 245 -8.65 7.54 -13.28
CA TYR A 245 -8.91 7.67 -11.84
C TYR A 245 -10.40 7.74 -11.50
N GLU A 246 -11.22 8.40 -12.32
CA GLU A 246 -12.69 8.34 -12.20
C GLU A 246 -13.21 6.90 -12.38
N GLY A 247 -12.54 6.08 -13.19
CA GLY A 247 -12.83 4.65 -13.32
C GLY A 247 -12.37 3.79 -12.12
N VAL A 248 -11.32 4.21 -11.42
CA VAL A 248 -10.82 3.52 -10.21
C VAL A 248 -11.62 3.90 -8.97
N MET A 249 -12.06 5.16 -8.84
CA MET A 249 -12.73 5.68 -7.64
C MET A 249 -13.90 4.79 -7.16
N PRO A 250 -14.85 4.34 -8.02
CA PRO A 250 -15.93 3.46 -7.57
C PRO A 250 -15.44 2.13 -7.00
N CYS A 251 -14.30 1.60 -7.46
CA CYS A 251 -13.71 0.38 -6.89
C CYS A 251 -13.21 0.63 -5.46
N LEU A 252 -12.51 1.76 -5.23
CA LEU A 252 -12.01 2.14 -3.89
C LEU A 252 -13.17 2.35 -2.92
N GLU A 253 -14.20 3.08 -3.35
CA GLU A 253 -15.39 3.33 -2.52
C GLU A 253 -16.14 2.04 -2.19
N ALA A 254 -16.31 1.14 -3.16
CA ALA A 254 -16.94 -0.17 -2.95
C ALA A 254 -16.13 -1.06 -1.98
N ALA A 255 -14.79 -0.96 -2.01
CA ALA A 255 -13.90 -1.68 -1.12
C ALA A 255 -14.04 -1.20 0.34
N TRP A 256 -13.96 0.11 0.54
CA TRP A 256 -13.81 0.70 1.87
C TRP A 256 -15.11 0.93 2.60
N LYS A 257 -16.20 1.24 1.88
CA LYS A 257 -17.50 1.55 2.49
C LYS A 257 -18.00 0.44 3.44
N PRO A 258 -17.97 -0.87 3.09
CA PRO A 258 -18.41 -1.93 4.00
C PRO A 258 -17.55 -2.03 5.27
N VAL A 259 -16.24 -1.82 5.15
CA VAL A 259 -15.30 -1.91 6.28
C VAL A 259 -15.51 -0.75 7.25
N LEU A 260 -15.61 0.47 6.74
CA LEU A 260 -15.85 1.66 7.58
C LEU A 260 -17.23 1.63 8.24
N THR A 261 -18.28 1.31 7.48
CA THR A 261 -19.64 1.19 8.04
C THR A 261 -19.75 0.04 9.05
N GLY A 262 -19.03 -1.08 8.83
CA GLY A 262 -18.94 -2.17 9.80
C GLY A 262 -18.20 -1.82 11.10
N ALA A 263 -17.38 -0.76 11.08
CA ALA A 263 -16.73 -0.16 12.26
C ALA A 263 -17.54 1.02 12.86
N ASP A 264 -18.82 1.13 12.50
CA ASP A 264 -19.74 2.23 12.85
C ASP A 264 -19.27 3.62 12.38
N MET A 265 -18.35 3.68 11.42
CA MET A 265 -17.82 4.93 10.88
C MET A 265 -18.67 5.47 9.72
N GLY A 266 -18.63 6.80 9.57
CA GLY A 266 -19.21 7.46 8.41
C GLY A 266 -18.43 7.15 7.15
N PHE A 267 -19.13 7.16 6.02
CA PHE A 267 -18.51 7.06 4.71
C PHE A 267 -19.14 8.07 3.76
N HIS A 268 -18.28 8.81 3.07
CA HIS A 268 -18.61 9.62 1.91
C HIS A 268 -17.44 9.54 0.93
N GLY A 269 -17.70 9.85 -0.35
CA GLY A 269 -16.69 9.75 -1.40
C GLY A 269 -15.73 10.94 -1.40
N ALA A 270 -14.61 10.76 -2.09
CA ALA A 270 -13.65 11.82 -2.37
C ALA A 270 -13.77 12.31 -3.82
N THR A 271 -13.15 13.45 -4.12
CA THR A 271 -13.02 13.96 -5.50
C THR A 271 -11.63 13.66 -6.05
N VAL A 272 -11.47 13.56 -7.37
CA VAL A 272 -10.15 13.51 -8.02
C VAL A 272 -9.94 14.70 -8.93
N LEU A 273 -8.73 15.25 -8.94
CA LEU A 273 -8.27 16.25 -9.91
C LEU A 273 -6.93 15.83 -10.51
N VAL A 274 -6.73 16.17 -11.79
CA VAL A 274 -5.47 15.95 -12.51
C VAL A 274 -4.88 17.29 -12.95
N PRO A 275 -4.10 17.96 -12.09
CA PRO A 275 -3.39 19.18 -12.48
C PRO A 275 -2.37 18.92 -13.60
N THR A 276 -2.27 19.83 -14.55
CA THR A 276 -1.28 19.75 -15.65
C THR A 276 -0.04 20.61 -15.44
N GLY A 277 -0.06 21.48 -14.42
CA GLY A 277 1.08 22.32 -14.05
C GLY A 277 2.03 21.64 -13.06
N THR A 278 3.17 22.29 -12.81
CA THR A 278 4.16 21.88 -11.80
C THR A 278 3.96 22.57 -10.45
N VAL A 279 2.95 23.43 -10.33
CA VAL A 279 2.55 24.09 -9.09
C VAL A 279 1.04 23.98 -8.95
N VAL A 280 0.57 23.51 -7.80
CA VAL A 280 -0.85 23.31 -7.51
C VAL A 280 -1.22 24.12 -6.27
N SER A 281 -2.13 25.08 -6.43
CA SER A 281 -2.70 25.85 -5.32
C SER A 281 -4.09 25.31 -4.99
N ASN A 282 -4.32 24.99 -3.72
CA ASN A 282 -5.52 24.34 -3.22
C ASN A 282 -5.80 24.78 -1.75
N PRO A 283 -6.92 24.37 -1.13
CA PRO A 283 -7.26 24.78 0.23
C PRO A 283 -6.29 24.32 1.33
N CYS A 284 -5.48 23.28 1.09
CA CYS A 284 -4.44 22.81 2.00
C CYS A 284 -3.10 23.54 1.82
N GLY A 285 -2.91 24.28 0.72
CA GLY A 285 -1.70 25.06 0.49
C GLY A 285 -1.34 25.19 -0.98
N THR A 286 -0.09 25.57 -1.24
CA THR A 286 0.49 25.57 -2.58
C THR A 286 1.73 24.69 -2.58
N GLU A 287 1.76 23.75 -3.51
CA GLU A 287 2.80 22.73 -3.60
C GLU A 287 3.45 22.75 -4.98
N THR A 288 4.77 22.53 -5.00
CA THR A 288 5.49 22.15 -6.22
C THR A 288 5.30 20.65 -6.39
N VAL A 289 4.82 20.25 -7.56
CA VAL A 289 4.51 18.85 -7.86
C VAL A 289 5.44 18.30 -8.93
N GLY A 290 5.86 17.05 -8.76
CA GLY A 290 6.84 16.40 -9.62
C GLY A 290 7.29 15.06 -9.03
N PRO A 291 8.03 14.24 -9.81
CA PRO A 291 8.38 12.89 -9.38
C PRO A 291 9.42 12.86 -8.24
N GLY A 292 10.16 13.95 -8.04
CA GLY A 292 11.14 14.12 -6.96
C GLY A 292 10.72 15.11 -5.87
N ASP A 293 9.52 15.68 -5.98
CA ASP A 293 8.89 16.56 -5.00
C ASP A 293 7.63 15.84 -4.48
N THR A 294 6.44 16.41 -4.70
CA THR A 294 5.15 15.75 -4.42
C THR A 294 4.58 15.10 -5.69
N PRO A 295 4.57 13.75 -5.82
CA PRO A 295 4.04 13.07 -7.00
C PRO A 295 2.50 13.03 -7.02
N ALA A 296 1.87 12.97 -5.85
CA ALA A 296 0.42 13.02 -5.63
C ALA A 296 0.17 13.43 -4.18
N PHE A 297 -1.03 13.92 -3.87
CA PHE A 297 -1.40 14.25 -2.50
C PHE A 297 -2.92 14.29 -2.30
N TYR A 298 -3.36 14.03 -1.08
CA TYR A 298 -4.73 14.22 -0.62
C TYR A 298 -4.88 15.51 0.19
N CYS A 299 -5.86 16.34 -0.16
CA CYS A 299 -6.24 17.50 0.65
C CYS A 299 -7.52 17.22 1.45
N SER A 300 -7.40 17.15 2.77
CA SER A 300 -8.54 16.88 3.68
C SER A 300 -9.54 18.03 3.77
N THR A 301 -9.13 19.28 3.51
CA THR A 301 -10.01 20.45 3.59
C THR A 301 -11.13 20.43 2.55
N ASN A 302 -10.87 19.85 1.37
CA ASN A 302 -11.86 19.69 0.29
C ASN A 302 -12.03 18.25 -0.19
N GLU A 303 -11.45 17.30 0.56
CA GLU A 303 -11.54 15.86 0.34
C GLU A 303 -11.20 15.44 -1.11
N THR A 304 -10.11 16.01 -1.63
CA THR A 304 -9.70 15.83 -3.03
C THR A 304 -8.34 15.15 -3.13
N LEU A 305 -8.27 14.13 -3.98
CA LEU A 305 -7.04 13.47 -4.41
C LEU A 305 -6.49 14.23 -5.62
N TYR A 306 -5.34 14.86 -5.46
CA TYR A 306 -4.63 15.57 -6.51
C TYR A 306 -3.59 14.65 -7.14
N MET A 307 -3.80 14.34 -8.43
CA MET A 307 -2.97 13.43 -9.21
C MET A 307 -2.29 14.18 -10.36
N PRO A 308 -1.31 15.07 -10.08
CA PRO A 308 -0.71 15.92 -11.09
C PRO A 308 0.03 15.10 -12.15
N LEU A 309 -0.12 15.48 -13.42
CA LEU A 309 0.62 14.82 -14.51
C LEU A 309 2.14 14.90 -14.31
N ALA A 310 2.63 16.02 -13.78
CA ALA A 310 4.06 16.19 -13.53
C ALA A 310 4.60 15.19 -12.50
N GLY A 311 3.76 14.69 -11.59
CA GLY A 311 4.14 13.69 -10.59
C GLY A 311 4.08 12.25 -11.09
N MET A 312 3.55 12.01 -12.29
CA MET A 312 3.39 10.68 -12.84
C MET A 312 4.73 10.11 -13.34
N PRO A 313 5.12 8.89 -12.94
CA PRO A 313 6.38 8.29 -13.35
C PRO A 313 6.29 7.61 -14.74
N ALA A 314 5.73 8.31 -15.73
CA ALA A 314 5.42 7.76 -17.06
C ALA A 314 6.67 7.33 -17.84
N GLU A 315 7.80 8.03 -17.66
CA GLU A 315 9.06 7.71 -18.31
C GLU A 315 9.65 6.40 -17.78
N ARG A 316 9.42 6.09 -16.49
CA ARG A 316 9.94 4.88 -15.83
C ARG A 316 9.06 3.68 -16.09
N PHE A 317 7.74 3.86 -16.04
CA PHE A 317 6.81 2.74 -15.95
C PHE A 317 5.84 2.60 -17.11
N GLY A 318 5.72 3.61 -17.98
CA GLY A 318 4.88 3.54 -19.17
C GLY A 318 3.44 3.13 -18.86
N ASP A 319 2.94 2.13 -19.56
CA ASP A 319 1.54 1.70 -19.54
C ASP A 319 1.14 0.78 -18.37
N LYS A 320 2.02 0.64 -17.36
CA LYS A 320 1.78 -0.19 -16.17
C LYS A 320 0.74 0.44 -15.25
N ALA A 321 -0.53 0.33 -15.63
CA ALA A 321 -1.69 0.91 -14.95
C ALA A 321 -1.73 0.66 -13.43
N ILE A 322 -1.23 -0.49 -12.96
CA ILE A 322 -1.24 -0.84 -11.53
C ILE A 322 -0.41 0.13 -10.67
N ILE A 323 0.63 0.74 -11.23
CA ILE A 323 1.50 1.68 -10.51
C ILE A 323 0.73 2.96 -10.17
N TYR A 324 0.03 3.50 -11.15
CA TYR A 324 -0.81 4.68 -10.97
C TYR A 324 -2.02 4.40 -10.07
N LEU A 325 -2.62 3.21 -10.22
CA LEU A 325 -3.69 2.77 -9.32
C LEU A 325 -3.20 2.64 -7.88
N SER A 326 -2.00 2.07 -7.66
CA SER A 326 -1.43 1.92 -6.31
C SER A 326 -1.15 3.28 -5.67
N MET A 327 -0.63 4.24 -6.45
CA MET A 327 -0.44 5.62 -6.00
C MET A 327 -1.78 6.29 -5.67
N PHE A 328 -2.80 6.13 -6.51
CA PHE A 328 -4.14 6.66 -6.24
C PHE A 328 -4.80 6.01 -5.01
N ALA A 329 -4.56 4.71 -4.79
CA ALA A 329 -5.04 4.00 -3.61
C ALA A 329 -4.33 4.42 -2.32
N HIS A 330 -3.06 4.86 -2.40
CA HIS A 330 -2.35 5.49 -1.28
C HIS A 330 -3.02 6.80 -0.88
N GLU A 331 -3.29 7.68 -1.85
CA GLU A 331 -3.99 8.95 -1.58
C GLU A 331 -5.42 8.71 -1.04
N PHE A 332 -6.09 7.66 -1.50
CA PHE A 332 -7.38 7.27 -0.92
C PHE A 332 -7.22 6.70 0.50
N GLY A 333 -6.08 6.11 0.83
CA GLY A 333 -5.70 5.76 2.19
C GLY A 333 -5.70 6.95 3.13
N HIS A 334 -5.21 8.12 2.69
CA HIS A 334 -5.33 9.37 3.45
C HIS A 334 -6.78 9.84 3.58
N HIS A 335 -7.62 9.62 2.57
CA HIS A 335 -9.06 9.86 2.70
C HIS A 335 -9.69 8.95 3.78
N VAL A 336 -9.33 7.67 3.83
CA VAL A 336 -9.75 6.76 4.92
C VAL A 336 -9.28 7.29 6.27
N GLN A 337 -8.02 7.72 6.39
CA GLN A 337 -7.48 8.33 7.61
C GLN A 337 -8.21 9.62 8.02
N SER A 338 -8.71 10.39 7.05
CA SER A 338 -9.54 11.57 7.28
C SER A 338 -10.90 11.17 7.88
N LEU A 339 -11.56 10.15 7.31
CA LEU A 339 -12.84 9.63 7.80
C LEU A 339 -12.72 8.99 9.19
N THR A 340 -11.57 8.39 9.50
CA THR A 340 -11.32 7.70 10.77
C THR A 340 -10.80 8.63 11.86
N GLY A 341 -10.50 9.90 11.55
CA GLY A 341 -9.92 10.89 12.47
C GLY A 341 -8.40 10.81 12.63
N THR A 342 -7.76 9.77 12.08
CA THR A 342 -6.32 9.55 12.18
C THR A 342 -5.51 10.71 11.60
N LEU A 343 -5.88 11.21 10.42
CA LEU A 343 -5.16 12.30 9.75
C LEU A 343 -5.20 13.61 10.55
N ALA A 344 -6.36 13.93 11.14
CA ALA A 344 -6.53 15.15 11.93
C ALA A 344 -5.76 15.07 13.26
N GLU A 345 -5.78 13.91 13.92
CA GLU A 345 -5.09 13.67 15.18
C GLU A 345 -3.57 13.67 15.00
N GLU A 346 -3.04 12.98 14.00
CA GLU A 346 -1.61 13.01 13.66
C GLU A 346 -1.15 14.46 13.47
N GLY A 347 -1.85 15.24 12.64
CA GLY A 347 -1.42 16.59 12.34
C GLY A 347 -1.43 17.49 13.57
N GLN A 348 -2.35 17.26 14.52
CA GLN A 348 -2.34 17.97 15.80
C GLN A 348 -1.11 17.60 16.64
N GLN A 349 -0.81 16.31 16.80
CA GLN A 349 0.32 15.84 17.60
C GLN A 349 1.67 16.21 16.97
N SER A 350 1.80 16.10 15.65
CA SER A 350 2.99 16.46 14.90
C SER A 350 3.30 17.95 15.01
N ARG A 351 2.30 18.83 14.88
CA ARG A 351 2.47 20.27 15.13
C ARG A 351 2.86 20.58 16.58
N ALA A 352 2.31 19.85 17.55
CA ALA A 352 2.66 20.03 18.96
C ALA A 352 4.09 19.60 19.29
N ALA A 353 4.58 18.54 18.64
CA ALA A 353 5.96 18.07 18.75
C ALA A 353 6.95 18.92 17.94
N GLY A 354 6.47 19.59 16.89
CA GLY A 354 7.25 20.17 15.81
C GLY A 354 7.38 19.18 14.66
N THR A 355 6.88 19.54 13.47
CA THR A 355 6.76 18.63 12.31
C THR A 355 8.10 18.04 11.89
N GLU A 356 9.17 18.85 11.93
CA GLU A 356 10.53 18.44 11.58
C GLU A 356 11.31 17.83 12.76
N SER A 357 10.70 17.71 13.93
CA SER A 357 11.34 17.05 15.07
C SER A 357 11.38 15.54 14.86
N ALA A 358 12.28 14.84 15.55
CA ALA A 358 12.33 13.37 15.48
C ALA A 358 10.98 12.71 15.82
N ALA A 359 10.24 13.29 16.77
CA ALA A 359 8.91 12.82 17.15
C ALA A 359 7.84 13.14 16.10
N GLY A 360 7.86 14.36 15.53
CA GLY A 360 6.95 14.74 14.44
C GLY A 360 7.16 13.88 13.19
N LEU A 361 8.41 13.65 12.82
CA LEU A 361 8.76 12.77 11.70
C LEU A 361 8.37 11.31 11.96
N GLU A 362 8.45 10.81 13.19
CA GLU A 362 7.94 9.47 13.50
C GLU A 362 6.42 9.37 13.33
N LEU A 363 5.67 10.39 13.76
CA LEU A 363 4.22 10.46 13.54
C LEU A 363 3.87 10.47 12.05
N SER A 364 4.61 11.25 11.26
CA SER A 364 4.48 11.27 9.79
C SER A 364 4.72 9.88 9.19
N ARG A 365 5.81 9.21 9.56
CA ARG A 365 6.11 7.85 9.03
C ARG A 365 5.01 6.85 9.36
N ARG A 366 4.41 6.91 10.55
CA ARG A 366 3.27 6.05 10.93
C ARG A 366 2.05 6.29 10.06
N LEU A 367 1.75 7.56 9.76
CA LEU A 367 0.64 7.94 8.88
C LEU A 367 0.87 7.45 7.45
N GLU A 368 2.04 7.71 6.89
CA GLU A 368 2.38 7.35 5.51
C GLU A 368 2.43 5.84 5.30
N LEU A 369 3.09 5.10 6.21
CA LEU A 369 3.18 3.64 6.11
C LEU A 369 1.83 2.95 6.31
N GLN A 370 0.90 3.58 7.02
CA GLN A 370 -0.47 3.09 7.10
C GLN A 370 -1.22 3.27 5.79
N ALA A 371 -1.12 4.44 5.16
CA ALA A 371 -1.71 4.68 3.84
C ALA A 371 -1.12 3.74 2.78
N GLN A 372 0.19 3.47 2.88
CA GLN A 372 0.90 2.49 2.07
C GLN A 372 0.36 1.07 2.27
N CYS A 373 0.09 0.65 3.51
CA CYS A 373 -0.56 -0.64 3.81
C CYS A 373 -2.00 -0.70 3.27
N PHE A 374 -2.77 0.38 3.40
CA PHE A 374 -4.12 0.49 2.83
C PHE A 374 -4.13 0.38 1.30
N SER A 375 -3.15 0.98 0.62
CA SER A 375 -2.94 0.81 -0.82
C SER A 375 -2.71 -0.66 -1.18
N GLY A 376 -1.85 -1.34 -0.42
CA GLY A 376 -1.60 -2.78 -0.54
C GLY A 376 -2.87 -3.60 -0.41
N MET A 377 -3.67 -3.35 0.64
CA MET A 377 -4.97 -4.01 0.85
C MET A 377 -5.90 -3.85 -0.36
N PHE A 378 -5.97 -2.64 -0.92
CA PHE A 378 -6.83 -2.38 -2.08
C PHE A 378 -6.38 -3.15 -3.31
N VAL A 379 -5.08 -3.14 -3.61
CA VAL A 379 -4.51 -3.92 -4.72
C VAL A 379 -4.75 -5.41 -4.51
N GLY A 380 -4.55 -5.90 -3.28
CA GLY A 380 -4.88 -7.26 -2.86
C GLY A 380 -6.36 -7.58 -3.09
N SER A 381 -7.28 -6.65 -2.93
CA SER A 381 -8.72 -6.87 -3.14
C SER A 381 -9.13 -7.00 -4.61
N ILE A 382 -8.37 -6.41 -5.54
CA ILE A 382 -8.72 -6.37 -6.97
C ILE A 382 -7.91 -7.35 -7.83
N VAL A 383 -6.75 -7.80 -7.38
CA VAL A 383 -5.94 -8.79 -8.11
C VAL A 383 -6.62 -10.16 -8.11
N ASP A 384 -6.63 -10.79 -9.29
CA ASP A 384 -7.21 -12.12 -9.55
C ASP A 384 -8.69 -12.24 -9.12
N SER A 385 -9.43 -11.13 -9.22
CA SER A 385 -10.84 -11.00 -8.81
C SER A 385 -11.83 -11.05 -9.99
N GLY A 386 -11.35 -11.35 -11.21
CA GLY A 386 -12.12 -11.26 -12.46
C GLY A 386 -12.09 -9.88 -13.12
N GLY A 387 -11.31 -8.94 -12.59
CA GLY A 387 -11.03 -7.63 -13.20
C GLY A 387 -9.82 -7.63 -14.13
N ARG A 388 -9.27 -6.43 -14.38
CA ARG A 388 -8.11 -6.22 -15.26
C ARG A 388 -6.78 -6.71 -14.67
N PHE A 389 -6.63 -6.68 -13.35
CA PHE A 389 -5.35 -6.87 -12.67
C PHE A 389 -5.15 -8.31 -12.20
N THR A 390 -3.93 -8.81 -12.36
CA THR A 390 -3.53 -10.20 -12.16
C THR A 390 -2.38 -10.33 -11.18
N GLY A 391 -2.05 -11.55 -10.74
CA GLY A 391 -0.86 -11.79 -9.90
C GLY A 391 0.46 -11.29 -10.50
N ALA A 392 0.55 -11.06 -11.81
CA ALA A 392 1.73 -10.44 -12.42
C ALA A 392 1.85 -8.94 -12.09
N ASP A 393 0.72 -8.25 -11.91
CA ASP A 393 0.67 -6.83 -11.54
C ASP A 393 1.14 -6.59 -10.11
N TYR A 394 0.97 -7.59 -9.21
CA TYR A 394 1.47 -7.51 -7.84
C TYR A 394 2.99 -7.25 -7.80
N GLN A 395 3.79 -8.00 -8.57
CA GLN A 395 5.24 -7.86 -8.50
C GLN A 395 5.71 -6.51 -9.06
N ILE A 396 4.99 -5.98 -10.05
CA ILE A 396 5.21 -4.65 -10.62
C ILE A 396 4.91 -3.56 -9.58
N ALA A 397 3.77 -3.66 -8.91
CA ALA A 397 3.39 -2.71 -7.88
C ALA A 397 4.32 -2.79 -6.67
N LEU A 398 4.72 -3.98 -6.24
CA LEU A 398 5.65 -4.14 -5.12
C LEU A 398 7.00 -3.48 -5.40
N ASP A 399 7.56 -3.67 -6.61
CA ASP A 399 8.84 -3.07 -7.00
C ASP A 399 8.78 -1.53 -6.95
N ASP A 400 7.70 -0.95 -7.46
CA ASP A 400 7.48 0.50 -7.41
C ASP A 400 7.28 1.01 -5.98
N ASN A 401 6.42 0.38 -5.19
CA ASN A 401 6.17 0.77 -3.79
C ASN A 401 7.41 0.60 -2.91
N SER A 402 8.28 -0.36 -3.21
CA SER A 402 9.60 -0.52 -2.55
C SER A 402 10.60 0.58 -2.92
N ASN A 403 10.20 1.60 -3.68
CA ASN A 403 11.00 2.76 -4.03
C ASN A 403 10.29 4.09 -3.70
N ARG A 404 9.18 4.09 -2.96
CA ARG A 404 8.39 5.29 -2.63
C ARG A 404 8.68 5.88 -1.25
N GLY A 405 9.39 5.15 -0.38
CA GLY A 405 9.84 5.68 0.90
C GLY A 405 11.03 6.65 0.79
N ASP A 406 11.58 6.99 1.94
CA ASP A 406 12.69 7.92 2.15
C ASP A 406 14.01 7.40 1.53
N TRP A 407 14.28 7.78 0.28
CA TRP A 407 15.52 7.43 -0.43
C TRP A 407 16.61 8.50 -0.29
N ASN A 408 16.25 9.77 -0.09
CA ASN A 408 17.20 10.87 0.04
C ASN A 408 17.66 11.01 1.51
N PRO A 409 18.92 10.68 1.86
CA PRO A 409 19.40 10.77 3.23
C PRO A 409 19.50 12.20 3.76
N ASN A 410 19.39 13.22 2.89
CA ASN A 410 19.46 14.63 3.25
C ASN A 410 18.07 15.30 3.33
N ALA A 411 16.99 14.56 3.05
CA ALA A 411 15.62 15.03 3.23
C ALA A 411 15.09 14.63 4.62
N PRO A 412 14.03 15.29 5.12
CA PRO A 412 13.28 14.78 6.26
C PRO A 412 12.87 13.30 6.07
N ARG A 413 12.82 12.56 7.17
CA ARG A 413 12.46 11.14 7.19
C ARG A 413 10.99 10.99 7.55
N ASP A 414 10.10 11.28 6.62
CA ASP A 414 8.67 11.46 6.84
C ASP A 414 7.79 10.34 6.24
N HIS A 415 8.32 9.51 5.33
CA HIS A 415 7.60 8.40 4.69
C HIS A 415 8.14 6.99 5.06
N GLY A 416 9.19 6.92 5.87
CA GLY A 416 9.83 5.68 6.30
C GLY A 416 10.80 5.15 5.26
N SER A 417 11.70 4.24 5.65
CA SER A 417 12.65 3.69 4.68
C SER A 417 11.94 3.06 3.47
N VAL A 418 12.63 3.00 2.33
CA VAL A 418 12.13 2.29 1.14
C VAL A 418 11.80 0.81 1.43
N ALA A 419 12.54 0.18 2.34
CA ALA A 419 12.26 -1.18 2.80
C ALA A 419 10.96 -1.25 3.64
N HIS A 420 10.72 -0.25 4.50
CA HIS A 420 9.49 -0.16 5.28
C HIS A 420 8.28 0.11 4.38
N SER A 421 8.40 1.04 3.42
CA SER A 421 7.32 1.32 2.46
C SER A 421 6.92 0.07 1.67
N GLY A 422 7.90 -0.67 1.12
CA GLY A 422 7.63 -1.95 0.44
C GLY A 422 7.04 -3.02 1.35
N ALA A 423 7.55 -3.17 2.57
CA ALA A 423 7.08 -4.18 3.53
C ALA A 423 5.64 -3.94 4.00
N TRP A 424 5.30 -2.69 4.35
CA TRP A 424 3.93 -2.34 4.76
C TRP A 424 2.94 -2.47 3.61
N TRP A 425 3.34 -2.11 2.38
CA TRP A 425 2.51 -2.35 1.20
C TRP A 425 2.27 -3.85 0.96
N ASP A 426 3.34 -4.68 1.03
CA ASP A 426 3.24 -6.12 0.84
C ASP A 426 2.36 -6.79 1.90
N GLN A 427 2.52 -6.37 3.17
CA GLN A 427 1.69 -6.83 4.27
C GLN A 427 0.21 -6.53 4.03
N GLY A 428 -0.11 -5.31 3.61
CA GLY A 428 -1.48 -4.94 3.22
C GLY A 428 -2.03 -5.83 2.11
N TYR A 429 -1.23 -6.06 1.06
CA TYR A 429 -1.60 -6.89 -0.08
C TYR A 429 -1.87 -8.35 0.31
N ARG A 430 -0.96 -8.96 1.08
CA ARG A 430 -1.01 -10.39 1.43
C ARG A 430 -2.05 -10.70 2.48
N GLU A 431 -2.10 -9.90 3.53
CA GLU A 431 -2.93 -10.17 4.69
C GLU A 431 -4.36 -9.66 4.50
N ASN A 432 -4.51 -8.50 3.84
CA ASN A 432 -5.80 -7.84 3.63
C ASN A 432 -6.64 -7.74 4.93
N LYS A 433 -6.04 -7.18 5.98
CA LYS A 433 -6.65 -7.02 7.31
C LYS A 433 -6.32 -5.64 7.86
N VAL A 434 -7.34 -4.86 8.21
CA VAL A 434 -7.14 -3.49 8.72
C VAL A 434 -6.29 -3.47 9.99
N GLY A 435 -6.41 -4.47 10.86
CA GLY A 435 -5.61 -4.58 12.07
C GLY A 435 -4.12 -4.74 11.79
N GLN A 436 -3.76 -5.41 10.69
CA GLN A 436 -2.38 -5.54 10.23
C GLN A 436 -1.84 -4.23 9.65
N CYS A 437 -2.65 -3.19 9.45
CA CYS A 437 -2.19 -1.87 9.04
C CYS A 437 -2.15 -0.86 10.21
N ASN A 438 -2.21 -1.33 11.46
CA ASN A 438 -2.17 -0.47 12.64
C ASN A 438 -0.73 -0.08 13.02
N THR A 439 -0.13 0.81 12.23
CA THR A 439 1.22 1.36 12.46
C THR A 439 1.35 2.09 13.80
N TRP A 440 0.27 2.53 14.42
CA TRP A 440 0.28 3.26 15.70
C TRP A 440 0.56 2.37 16.92
N LEU A 441 0.37 1.06 16.79
CA LEU A 441 0.75 0.08 17.80
C LEU A 441 2.09 -0.59 17.51
N SER A 442 2.70 -0.31 16.35
CA SER A 442 4.01 -0.85 16.00
C SER A 442 5.15 -0.18 16.78
N PRO A 443 6.19 -0.93 17.15
CA PRO A 443 7.46 -0.36 17.61
C PRO A 443 8.02 0.69 16.64
N PRO A 444 8.75 1.72 17.11
CA PRO A 444 9.34 2.74 16.25
C PRO A 444 10.26 2.19 15.14
N GLU A 445 10.95 1.08 15.40
CA GLU A 445 11.82 0.42 14.42
C GLU A 445 11.09 -0.16 13.20
N ASP A 446 9.80 -0.48 13.33
CA ASP A 446 8.98 -0.99 12.23
C ASP A 446 8.49 0.13 11.31
N VAL A 447 8.75 1.40 11.66
CA VAL A 447 8.32 2.59 10.93
C VAL A 447 9.47 3.57 10.64
N SER A 448 10.75 3.14 10.71
CA SER A 448 11.91 4.05 10.55
C SER A 448 12.99 3.55 9.61
#